data_AF-A0AAN4UTG9-F1
#
_entry.id   AF-A0AAN4UTG9-F1
#
_cell.length_a   1.000
_cell.length_b   1.000
_cell.length_c   1.000
_cell.angle_alpha   90.00
_cell.angle_beta   90.00
_cell.angle_gamma   90.00
#
_symmetry.space_group_name_H-M   'P 1'
#
loop_
_entity.id
_entity.type
_entity.pdbx_description
1 polymer ?
#
loop_
_entity_poly.entity_id
_entity_poly.type
_entity_poly.pdbx_seq_one_letter_code
_entity_poly.pdbx_strand_id
1 'polypeptide(L)'
;MAIATATTRIRVTEDTSVFPPSPILQLFAAALDAFAEFIARERDLVGVDAWDPAFRGWLADAETAQDRLSDLQHALLAAPLLLPADRPLKLAAYVLQATLGAERPEEVAHLHRVAREKTSFFRLQPSSAANRRVNRMLVRGLRLYEDFLTLDLVGHGDEDAELSPSL
;
A
#
# COMPACT_ATOMS: atom_id res chain seq x y z
N MET A 1 24.35 -46.71 -44.38
CA MET A 1 23.41 -45.58 -44.56
C MET A 1 22.94 -45.14 -43.17
N ALA A 2 23.33 -43.95 -42.72
CA ALA A 2 23.00 -43.44 -41.38
C ALA A 2 21.81 -42.46 -41.50
N ILE A 3 20.70 -42.78 -40.84
CA ILE A 3 19.54 -41.89 -40.77
C ILE A 3 19.80 -40.89 -39.64
N ALA A 4 20.10 -39.65 -40.00
CA ALA A 4 20.26 -38.56 -39.05
C ALA A 4 18.87 -38.14 -38.54
N THR A 5 18.56 -38.55 -37.30
CA THR A 5 17.37 -38.09 -36.58
C THR A 5 17.52 -36.61 -36.27
N ALA A 6 16.80 -35.77 -37.00
CA ALA A 6 16.68 -34.34 -36.70
C ALA A 6 15.87 -34.18 -35.41
N THR A 7 16.57 -34.03 -34.28
CA THR A 7 15.97 -33.63 -33.01
C THR A 7 15.56 -32.16 -33.11
N THR A 8 14.27 -31.91 -33.39
CA THR A 8 13.69 -30.58 -33.24
C THR A 8 13.79 -30.18 -31.78
N ARG A 9 14.76 -29.33 -31.45
CA ARG A 9 14.75 -28.60 -30.18
C ARG A 9 13.51 -27.73 -30.19
N ILE A 10 12.52 -28.07 -29.37
CA ILE A 10 11.42 -27.18 -29.01
C ILE A 10 12.09 -25.98 -28.34
N ARG A 11 12.28 -24.91 -29.12
CA ARG A 11 12.63 -23.60 -28.59
C ARG A 11 11.43 -23.15 -27.78
N VAL A 12 11.69 -22.97 -26.50
CA VAL A 12 10.94 -22.15 -25.56
C VAL A 12 10.49 -20.87 -26.26
N THR A 13 9.20 -20.79 -26.56
CA THR A 13 8.49 -19.52 -26.54
C THR A 13 7.94 -19.44 -25.13
N GLU A 14 8.61 -18.70 -24.24
CA GLU A 14 7.94 -18.19 -23.05
C GLU A 14 6.75 -17.39 -23.58
N ASP A 15 5.57 -17.98 -23.47
CA ASP A 15 4.31 -17.35 -23.87
C ASP A 15 4.16 -16.08 -23.04
N THR A 16 4.66 -14.99 -23.62
CA THR A 16 4.47 -13.62 -23.16
C THR A 16 3.11 -13.17 -23.67
N SER A 17 2.04 -13.93 -23.41
CA SER A 17 0.70 -13.51 -23.77
C SER A 17 -0.37 -14.12 -22.85
N VAL A 18 -1.17 -13.22 -22.29
CA VAL A 18 -2.43 -13.47 -21.56
C VAL A 18 -2.27 -13.98 -20.12
N PHE A 19 -1.64 -13.17 -19.28
CA PHE A 19 -2.06 -13.14 -17.88
C PHE A 19 -3.43 -12.45 -17.84
N PRO A 20 -4.54 -13.13 -17.48
CA PRO A 20 -5.78 -12.41 -17.22
C PRO A 20 -5.49 -11.42 -16.08
N PRO A 21 -5.75 -10.12 -16.27
CA PRO A 21 -5.35 -9.13 -15.30
C PRO A 21 -6.14 -9.35 -14.01
N SER A 22 -5.47 -9.90 -12.99
CA SER A 22 -6.06 -10.09 -11.65
C SER A 22 -6.77 -8.80 -11.22
N PRO A 23 -8.08 -8.85 -10.92
CA PRO A 23 -8.81 -7.70 -10.42
C PRO A 23 -8.13 -7.11 -9.18
N ILE A 24 -7.56 -7.95 -8.31
CA ILE A 24 -6.82 -7.53 -7.11
C ILE A 24 -5.58 -6.72 -7.49
N LEU A 25 -4.87 -7.11 -8.55
CA LEU A 25 -3.69 -6.38 -9.01
C LEU A 25 -4.06 -5.00 -9.57
N GLN A 26 -5.19 -4.88 -10.27
CA GLN A 26 -5.68 -3.59 -10.75
C GLN A 26 -6.16 -2.70 -9.60
N LEU A 27 -6.97 -3.26 -8.71
CA LEU A 27 -7.50 -2.56 -7.53
C LEU A 27 -6.38 -2.11 -6.59
N PHE A 28 -5.36 -2.95 -6.35
CA PHE A 28 -4.21 -2.56 -5.53
C PHE A 28 -3.41 -1.42 -6.19
N ALA A 29 -3.23 -1.44 -7.51
CA ALA A 29 -2.55 -0.34 -8.19
C ALA A 29 -3.32 0.98 -8.03
N ALA A 30 -4.65 0.95 -8.23
CA ALA A 30 -5.51 2.10 -8.01
C ALA A 30 -5.51 2.57 -6.55
N ALA A 31 -5.52 1.63 -5.59
CA ALA A 31 -5.45 1.95 -4.16
C ALA A 31 -4.12 2.63 -3.79
N LEU A 32 -2.99 2.26 -4.39
CA LEU A 32 -1.71 2.95 -4.18
C LEU A 32 -1.73 4.40 -4.70
N ASP A 33 -2.41 4.64 -5.83
CA ASP A 33 -2.54 5.99 -6.38
C ASP A 33 -3.47 6.85 -5.51
N ALA A 34 -4.62 6.30 -5.09
CA ALA A 34 -5.52 6.96 -4.16
C ALA A 34 -4.86 7.23 -2.80
N PHE A 35 -4.01 6.30 -2.31
CA PHE A 35 -3.31 6.50 -1.05
C PHE A 35 -2.26 7.61 -1.12
N ALA A 36 -1.53 7.71 -2.24
CA ALA A 36 -0.61 8.81 -2.46
C ALA A 36 -1.33 10.16 -2.57
N GLU A 37 -2.50 10.19 -3.20
CA GLU A 37 -3.36 11.38 -3.27
C GLU A 37 -3.87 11.78 -1.88
N PHE A 38 -4.40 10.84 -1.09
CA PHE A 38 -4.82 11.08 0.29
C PHE A 38 -3.69 11.67 1.15
N ILE A 39 -2.50 11.06 1.14
CA ILE A 39 -1.32 11.59 1.86
C ILE A 39 -0.98 13.01 1.44
N ALA A 40 -1.10 13.34 0.14
CA ALA A 40 -0.83 14.69 -0.33
C ALA A 40 -1.86 15.69 0.20
N ARG A 41 -3.15 15.34 0.19
CA ARG A 41 -4.22 16.23 0.69
C ARG A 41 -4.17 16.43 2.19
N GLU A 42 -3.90 15.38 2.95
CA GLU A 42 -3.66 15.50 4.40
C GLU A 42 -2.47 16.41 4.69
N ARG A 43 -1.37 16.27 3.93
CA ARG A 43 -0.21 17.15 4.08
C ARG A 43 -0.53 18.61 3.80
N ASP A 44 -1.38 18.89 2.81
CA ASP A 44 -1.79 20.26 2.46
C ASP A 44 -2.59 20.92 3.60
N LEU A 45 -3.21 20.14 4.50
CA LEU A 45 -3.93 20.66 5.68
C LEU A 45 -3.02 20.99 6.86
N VAL A 46 -1.80 20.42 6.91
CA VAL A 46 -0.88 20.60 8.03
C VAL A 46 -0.44 22.07 8.13
N GLY A 47 -0.73 22.70 9.26
CA GLY A 47 -0.31 24.08 9.55
C GLY A 47 -1.13 25.15 8.83
N VAL A 48 -2.24 24.79 8.17
CA VAL A 48 -3.17 25.76 7.59
C VAL A 48 -4.05 26.37 8.69
N ASP A 49 -4.29 27.67 8.59
CA ASP A 49 -5.26 28.36 9.44
C ASP A 49 -6.70 27.99 9.03
N ALA A 50 -7.49 27.50 9.99
CA ALA A 50 -8.91 27.17 9.78
C ALA A 50 -9.77 28.39 9.35
N TRP A 51 -9.28 29.61 9.56
CA TRP A 51 -9.91 30.85 9.09
C TRP A 51 -9.57 31.20 7.63
N ASP A 52 -8.65 30.47 7.00
CA ASP A 52 -8.38 30.62 5.57
C ASP A 52 -9.66 30.29 4.78
N PRO A 53 -10.18 31.21 3.94
CA PRO A 53 -11.34 30.94 3.11
C PRO A 53 -11.23 29.69 2.22
N ALA A 54 -10.00 29.28 1.87
CA ALA A 54 -9.73 28.08 1.08
C ALA A 54 -9.71 26.79 1.92
N PHE A 55 -9.61 26.87 3.25
CA PHE A 55 -9.50 25.70 4.14
C PHE A 55 -10.62 24.68 3.92
N ARG A 56 -11.86 25.15 3.76
CA ARG A 56 -13.01 24.26 3.50
C ARG A 56 -12.88 23.47 2.20
N GLY A 57 -12.27 24.05 1.18
CA GLY A 57 -12.02 23.37 -0.09
C GLY A 57 -10.96 22.29 0.05
N TRP A 58 -9.85 22.60 0.74
CA TRP A 58 -8.80 21.63 1.01
C TRP A 58 -9.27 20.48 1.90
N LEU A 59 -10.09 20.77 2.90
CA LEU A 59 -10.67 19.74 3.76
C LEU A 59 -11.59 18.80 2.96
N ALA A 60 -12.47 19.36 2.12
CA ALA A 60 -13.33 18.55 1.26
C ALA A 60 -12.54 17.68 0.26
N ASP A 61 -11.42 18.20 -0.27
CA ASP A 61 -10.52 17.43 -1.13
C ASP A 61 -9.85 16.26 -0.37
N ALA A 62 -9.45 16.47 0.88
CA ALA A 62 -8.88 15.43 1.73
C ALA A 62 -9.91 14.34 2.07
N GLU A 63 -11.11 14.73 2.50
CA GLU A 63 -12.23 13.81 2.77
C GLU A 63 -12.59 12.99 1.51
N THR A 64 -12.67 13.63 0.35
CA THR A 64 -12.94 12.94 -0.93
C THR A 64 -11.84 11.92 -1.27
N ALA A 65 -10.57 12.26 -1.02
CA ALA A 65 -9.45 11.34 -1.24
C ALA A 65 -9.49 10.15 -0.26
N GLN A 66 -9.87 10.40 1.00
CA GLN A 66 -10.06 9.36 2.01
C GLN A 66 -11.17 8.37 1.63
N ASP A 67 -12.33 8.89 1.23
CA ASP A 67 -13.48 8.07 0.79
C ASP A 67 -13.10 7.18 -0.40
N ARG A 68 -12.43 7.76 -1.41
CA ARG A 68 -11.96 7.03 -2.59
C ARG A 68 -10.99 5.91 -2.21
N LEU A 69 -10.06 6.18 -1.29
CA LEU A 69 -9.12 5.17 -0.80
C LEU A 69 -9.87 4.04 -0.06
N SER A 70 -10.83 4.39 0.79
CA SER A 70 -11.66 3.44 1.54
C SER A 70 -12.46 2.52 0.61
N ASP A 71 -13.13 3.08 -0.40
CA ASP A 71 -13.88 2.32 -1.40
C ASP A 71 -13.00 1.31 -2.14
N LEU A 72 -11.80 1.73 -2.55
CA LEU A 72 -10.85 0.86 -3.24
C LEU A 72 -10.33 -0.25 -2.32
N GLN A 73 -10.05 0.04 -1.05
CA GLN A 73 -9.66 -0.98 -0.07
C GLN A 73 -10.78 -1.99 0.16
N HIS A 74 -12.03 -1.52 0.30
CA HIS A 74 -13.19 -2.39 0.45
C HIS A 74 -13.37 -3.32 -0.77
N ALA A 75 -13.35 -2.75 -1.98
CA ALA A 75 -13.44 -3.52 -3.22
C ALA A 75 -12.31 -4.54 -3.36
N LEU A 76 -11.08 -4.15 -3.02
CA LEU A 76 -9.90 -5.00 -3.06
C LEU A 76 -10.00 -6.19 -2.10
N LEU A 77 -10.45 -5.95 -0.86
CA LEU A 77 -10.60 -7.00 0.14
C LEU A 77 -11.79 -7.94 -0.16
N ALA A 78 -12.85 -7.41 -0.79
CA ALA A 78 -14.00 -8.20 -1.25
C ALA A 78 -13.70 -9.04 -2.50
N ALA A 79 -12.78 -8.62 -3.38
CA ALA A 79 -12.48 -9.31 -4.63
C ALA A 79 -12.01 -10.77 -4.42
N PRO A 80 -12.42 -11.75 -5.24
CA PRO A 80 -11.99 -13.14 -5.05
C PRO A 80 -10.48 -13.32 -5.31
N LEU A 81 -9.83 -14.18 -4.52
CA LEU A 81 -8.44 -14.59 -4.74
C LEU A 81 -8.38 -15.54 -5.94
N LEU A 82 -7.87 -15.07 -7.08
CA LEU A 82 -7.77 -15.88 -8.30
C LEU A 82 -6.38 -16.49 -8.46
N LEU A 83 -5.36 -15.83 -7.93
CA LEU A 83 -3.96 -16.21 -8.10
C LEU A 83 -3.23 -16.23 -6.74
N PRO A 84 -2.25 -17.13 -6.54
CA PRO A 84 -1.43 -17.12 -5.33
C PRO A 84 -0.71 -15.79 -5.09
N ALA A 85 -0.38 -15.08 -6.17
CA ALA A 85 0.28 -13.78 -6.14
C ALA A 85 -0.61 -12.64 -5.61
N ASP A 86 -1.93 -12.85 -5.50
CA ASP A 86 -2.88 -11.87 -4.98
C ASP A 86 -2.87 -11.81 -3.45
N ARG A 87 -2.51 -12.91 -2.78
CA ARG A 87 -2.50 -13.03 -1.31
C ARG A 87 -1.66 -11.93 -0.64
N PRO A 88 -0.39 -11.67 -1.02
CA PRO A 88 0.37 -10.62 -0.36
C PRO A 88 -0.21 -9.22 -0.59
N LEU A 89 -0.86 -8.97 -1.74
CA LEU A 89 -1.51 -7.68 -2.01
C LEU A 89 -2.71 -7.47 -1.08
N LYS A 90 -3.56 -8.49 -0.92
CA LYS A 90 -4.69 -8.42 0.03
C LYS A 90 -4.24 -8.22 1.47
N LEU A 91 -3.20 -8.94 1.90
CA LEU A 91 -2.65 -8.78 3.24
C LEU A 91 -2.11 -7.37 3.46
N ALA A 92 -1.40 -6.80 2.48
CA ALA A 92 -0.88 -5.44 2.58
C ALA A 92 -2.01 -4.40 2.69
N ALA A 93 -3.09 -4.59 1.91
CA ALA A 93 -4.27 -3.73 2.00
C ALA A 93 -5.02 -3.88 3.33
N TYR A 94 -5.09 -5.10 3.88
CA TYR A 94 -5.67 -5.33 5.20
C TYR A 94 -4.87 -4.60 6.30
N VAL A 95 -3.54 -4.70 6.29
CA VAL A 95 -2.69 -4.00 7.26
C VAL A 95 -2.87 -2.48 7.14
N LEU A 96 -2.95 -1.95 5.92
CA LEU A 96 -3.20 -0.54 5.69
C LEU A 96 -4.57 -0.12 6.23
N GLN A 97 -5.65 -0.85 5.89
CA GLN A 97 -6.99 -0.57 6.38
C GLN A 97 -7.07 -0.62 7.91
N ALA A 98 -6.46 -1.65 8.51
CA ALA A 98 -6.42 -1.80 9.95
C ALA A 98 -5.65 -0.66 10.63
N THR A 99 -4.61 -0.11 9.97
CA THR A 99 -3.86 1.02 10.52
C THR A 99 -4.67 2.31 10.44
N LEU A 100 -5.35 2.55 9.31
CA LEU A 100 -6.22 3.73 9.13
C LEU A 100 -7.43 3.71 10.08
N GLY A 101 -7.92 2.53 10.46
CA GLY A 101 -9.02 2.37 11.41
C GLY A 101 -8.59 2.17 12.87
N ALA A 102 -7.29 2.22 13.17
CA ALA A 102 -6.79 2.06 14.53
C ALA A 102 -7.07 3.33 15.34
N GLU A 103 -7.73 3.18 16.48
CA GLU A 103 -8.03 4.32 17.37
C GLU A 103 -6.92 4.56 18.39
N ARG A 104 -6.02 3.58 18.58
CA ARG A 104 -4.98 3.62 19.62
C ARG A 104 -3.56 3.57 19.05
N PRO A 105 -2.62 4.37 19.58
CA PRO A 105 -1.23 4.35 19.13
C PRO A 105 -0.54 2.98 19.24
N GLU A 106 -0.88 2.18 20.25
CA GLU A 106 -0.33 0.82 20.41
C GLU A 106 -0.79 -0.15 19.31
N GLU A 107 -1.99 0.03 18.75
CA GLU A 107 -2.52 -0.77 17.65
C GLU A 107 -1.76 -0.44 16.36
N VAL A 108 -1.53 0.86 16.11
CA VAL A 108 -0.67 1.33 15.01
C VAL A 108 0.74 0.77 15.16
N ALA A 109 1.35 0.88 16.34
CA ALA A 109 2.71 0.39 16.58
C ALA A 109 2.81 -1.13 16.38
N HIS A 110 1.77 -1.88 16.78
CA HIS A 110 1.70 -3.31 16.51
C HIS A 110 1.62 -3.61 15.01
N LEU A 111 0.73 -2.93 14.28
CA LEU A 111 0.55 -3.13 12.84
C LEU A 111 1.80 -2.71 12.03
N HIS A 112 2.46 -1.62 12.42
CA HIS A 112 3.73 -1.19 11.83
C HIS A 112 4.83 -2.23 12.03
N ARG A 113 4.92 -2.79 13.25
CA ARG A 113 5.83 -3.90 13.54
C ARG A 113 5.53 -5.11 12.67
N VAL A 114 4.25 -5.49 12.53
CA VAL A 114 3.83 -6.58 11.66
C VAL A 114 4.23 -6.31 10.20
N ALA A 115 3.99 -5.11 9.68
CA ALA A 115 4.36 -4.72 8.33
C ALA A 115 5.88 -4.87 8.08
N ARG A 116 6.71 -4.40 9.02
CA ARG A 116 8.18 -4.47 8.92
C ARG A 116 8.73 -5.88 9.12
N GLU A 117 8.37 -6.55 10.20
CA GLU A 117 8.92 -7.86 10.54
C GLU A 117 8.46 -8.95 9.58
N LYS A 118 7.24 -8.83 9.03
CA LYS A 118 6.67 -9.80 8.10
C LYS A 118 6.90 -9.44 6.64
N THR A 119 7.71 -8.41 6.31
CA THR A 119 8.02 -8.02 4.92
C THR A 119 8.48 -9.22 4.06
N SER A 120 9.21 -10.18 4.65
CA SER A 120 9.63 -11.41 3.97
C SER A 120 8.45 -12.32 3.56
N PHE A 121 7.35 -12.34 4.30
CA PHE A 121 6.13 -13.10 3.97
C PHE A 121 5.36 -12.51 2.79
N PHE A 122 5.49 -11.20 2.57
CA PHE A 122 4.87 -10.53 1.42
C PHE A 122 5.67 -10.77 0.13
N ARG A 123 6.95 -11.12 0.23
CA ARG A 123 7.85 -11.18 -0.92
C ARG A 123 7.67 -12.47 -1.71
N LEU A 124 7.29 -12.34 -2.97
CA LEU A 124 7.25 -13.46 -3.91
C LEU A 124 8.64 -13.70 -4.50
N GLN A 125 8.99 -14.96 -4.79
CA GLN A 125 10.18 -15.27 -5.56
C GLN A 125 10.09 -14.61 -6.95
N PRO A 126 11.13 -13.89 -7.44
CA PRO A 126 11.07 -13.10 -8.68
C PRO A 126 11.20 -13.96 -9.95
N SER A 127 10.67 -15.18 -9.94
CA SER A 127 10.72 -16.15 -11.04
C SER A 127 9.91 -15.74 -12.27
N SER A 128 8.97 -14.80 -12.14
CA SER A 128 8.14 -14.30 -13.24
C SER A 128 8.03 -12.77 -13.25
N ALA A 129 7.68 -12.20 -14.41
CA ALA A 129 7.42 -10.77 -14.55
C ALA A 129 6.25 -10.30 -13.65
N ALA A 130 5.23 -11.14 -13.48
CA ALA A 130 4.10 -10.87 -12.58
C ALA A 130 4.56 -10.76 -11.12
N ASN A 131 5.39 -11.70 -10.64
CA ASN A 131 5.91 -11.65 -9.27
C ASN A 131 6.80 -10.42 -9.04
N ARG A 132 7.61 -10.03 -10.04
CA ARG A 132 8.40 -8.78 -9.99
C ARG A 132 7.51 -7.55 -9.94
N ARG A 133 6.38 -7.53 -10.66
CA ARG A 133 5.40 -6.44 -10.59
C ARG A 133 4.75 -6.34 -9.22
N VAL A 134 4.27 -7.47 -8.67
CA VAL A 134 3.69 -7.53 -7.32
C VAL A 134 4.69 -7.04 -6.27
N ASN A 135 5.93 -7.52 -6.31
CA ASN A 135 6.97 -7.06 -5.40
C ASN A 135 7.22 -5.53 -5.49
N ARG A 136 7.23 -4.95 -6.70
CA ARG A 136 7.35 -3.49 -6.85
C ARG A 136 6.17 -2.73 -6.25
N MET A 137 4.95 -3.26 -6.40
CA MET A 137 3.75 -2.67 -5.81
C MET A 137 3.77 -2.73 -4.29
N LEU A 138 4.21 -3.85 -3.70
CA LEU A 138 4.38 -3.97 -2.25
C LEU A 138 5.43 -3.02 -1.70
N VAL A 139 6.57 -2.86 -2.39
CA VAL A 139 7.60 -1.88 -2.00
C VAL A 139 7.07 -0.46 -2.07
N ARG A 140 6.29 -0.12 -3.11
CA ARG A 140 5.63 1.20 -3.18
C ARG A 140 4.62 1.39 -2.04
N GLY A 141 3.80 0.39 -1.76
CA GLY A 141 2.83 0.42 -0.67
C GLY A 141 3.48 0.64 0.69
N LEU A 142 4.58 -0.06 0.98
CA LEU A 142 5.33 0.14 2.23
C LEU A 142 5.89 1.57 2.34
N ARG A 143 6.38 2.16 1.24
CA ARG A 143 6.85 3.56 1.28
C ARG A 143 5.73 4.53 1.59
N LEU A 144 4.59 4.41 0.90
CA LEU A 144 3.43 5.26 1.18
C LEU A 144 2.91 5.06 2.60
N TYR A 145 2.96 3.83 3.11
CA TYR A 145 2.59 3.52 4.48
C TYR A 145 3.50 4.24 5.49
N GLU A 146 4.81 4.21 5.30
CA GLU A 146 5.75 4.94 6.15
C GLU A 146 5.54 6.45 6.03
N ASP A 147 5.32 6.98 4.82
CA ASP A 147 5.00 8.41 4.62
C ASP A 147 3.72 8.80 5.36
N PHE A 148 2.68 7.96 5.34
CA PHE A 148 1.45 8.18 6.09
C PHE A 148 1.69 8.21 7.61
N LEU A 149 2.50 7.30 8.14
CA LEU A 149 2.82 7.31 9.58
C LEU A 149 3.54 8.59 10.02
N THR A 150 4.25 9.27 9.10
CA THR A 150 4.85 10.58 9.40
C THR A 150 3.86 11.73 9.42
N LEU A 151 2.67 11.58 8.82
CA LEU A 151 1.65 12.63 8.83
C LEU A 151 0.96 12.76 10.19
N ASP A 152 0.71 11.62 10.85
CA ASP A 152 -0.30 11.57 11.93
C ASP A 152 0.21 10.90 13.23
N LEU A 153 1.30 10.14 13.19
CA LEU A 153 1.61 9.17 14.27
C LEU A 153 2.98 9.33 14.94
N VAL A 154 3.77 10.35 14.58
CA VAL A 154 4.99 10.75 15.32
C VAL A 154 4.79 12.09 16.04
N GLY A 155 3.55 12.41 16.39
CA GLY A 155 3.21 13.47 17.34
C GLY A 155 3.12 12.93 18.76
N HIS A 156 3.92 13.50 19.67
CA HIS A 156 3.93 13.36 21.14
C HIS A 156 4.71 12.20 21.78
N GLY A 157 6.03 12.39 21.83
CA GLY A 157 6.85 11.95 22.94
C GLY A 157 8.02 12.91 23.09
N ASP A 158 7.79 14.13 23.62
CA ASP A 158 8.76 14.91 24.44
C ASP A 158 8.45 16.41 24.65
N GLU A 159 7.32 16.99 24.22
CA GLU A 159 7.12 18.45 24.42
C GLU A 159 6.47 18.87 25.76
N ASP A 160 6.01 17.93 26.60
CA ASP A 160 5.51 18.24 27.97
C ASP A 160 6.55 17.99 29.09
N ALA A 161 7.81 17.70 28.76
CA ALA A 161 8.87 17.47 29.77
C ALA A 161 9.51 18.75 30.32
N GLU A 162 9.23 19.94 29.77
CA GLU A 162 9.85 21.21 30.20
C GLU A 162 8.84 22.28 30.64
N LEU A 163 7.82 21.93 31.43
CA LEU A 163 7.08 22.92 32.22
C LEU A 163 6.91 22.46 33.67
N SER A 164 7.99 22.54 34.43
CA SER A 164 7.91 22.78 35.86
C SER A 164 9.00 23.77 36.28
N PRO A 165 8.66 25.07 36.46
CA PRO A 165 9.51 25.95 37.23
C PRO A 165 9.43 25.50 38.69
N SER A 166 10.55 25.03 39.22
CA SER A 166 10.69 24.79 40.66
C SER A 166 10.57 26.14 41.39
N LEU A 167 9.54 26.27 42.23
CA LEU A 167 9.53 27.19 43.37
C LEU A 167 10.13 26.48 44.58
#